data_AF-A0A8X6TE16-F1
#
_entry.id   AF-A0A8X6TE16-F1
#
_cell.length_a   1.000
_cell.length_b   1.000
_cell.length_c   1.000
_cell.angle_alpha   90.00
_cell.angle_beta   90.00
_cell.angle_gamma   90.00
#
_symmetry.space_group_name_H-M   'P 1'
#
loop_
_entity.id
_entity.type
_entity.pdbx_description
1 polymer ?
#
loop_
_entity_poly.entity_id
_entity_poly.type
_entity_poly.pdbx_seq_one_letter_code
_entity_poly.pdbx_strand_id
1 'polypeptide(L)'
;MRFIGKGAESAVMFCGIMNLPPPPTNFTKFNNNLLQAARETCEESMAEAVHEAVEERGRDIAVAVDGSWQKRGFSSKNGVVTVTSVDTGKVIDVEILSKHCICPNKTKHLQNCKRNFVGYSGKMEVTGYTAHQQGLDIQKPTLSVSVPSRKDNQYLSKPTNVQGSINIKTNI
;
A
#
# COMPACT_ATOMS: atom_id res chain seq x y z
N MET A 1 1.59 -10.07 -21.70
CA MET A 1 1.09 -8.70 -21.41
C MET A 1 0.99 -8.33 -19.92
N ARG A 2 1.01 -9.27 -18.96
CA ARG A 2 1.00 -8.94 -17.53
C ARG A 2 2.25 -8.16 -17.06
N PHE A 3 3.44 -8.58 -17.51
CA PHE A 3 4.71 -7.93 -17.16
C PHE A 3 4.80 -6.44 -17.51
N ILE A 4 4.08 -6.01 -18.56
CA ILE A 4 4.03 -4.60 -18.97
C ILE A 4 2.84 -3.84 -18.37
N GLY A 5 2.09 -4.46 -17.46
CA GLY A 5 0.94 -3.84 -16.77
C GLY A 5 -0.27 -3.55 -17.67
N LYS A 6 -0.36 -4.18 -18.84
CA LYS A 6 -1.43 -3.90 -19.83
C LYS A 6 -2.57 -4.93 -19.85
N GLY A 7 -2.41 -6.07 -19.18
CA GLY A 7 -3.49 -7.03 -18.94
C GLY A 7 -4.04 -7.72 -20.19
N ALA A 8 -5.28 -8.20 -20.10
CA ALA A 8 -5.95 -8.96 -21.16
C ALA A 8 -6.28 -8.13 -22.40
N GLU A 9 -6.70 -6.88 -22.22
CA GLU A 9 -7.12 -6.00 -23.32
C GLU A 9 -6.00 -5.78 -24.34
N SER A 10 -4.78 -5.53 -23.86
CA SER A 10 -3.62 -5.42 -24.74
C SER A 10 -3.24 -6.74 -25.39
N ALA A 11 -3.50 -7.89 -24.74
CA ALA A 11 -3.28 -9.19 -25.36
C ALA A 11 -4.27 -9.43 -26.51
N VAL A 12 -5.53 -9.02 -26.34
CA VAL A 12 -6.55 -9.07 -27.40
C VAL A 12 -6.13 -8.18 -28.57
N MET A 13 -5.73 -6.93 -28.30
CA MET A 13 -5.26 -6.00 -29.33
C MET A 13 -4.05 -6.54 -30.09
N PHE A 14 -3.07 -7.09 -29.37
CA PHE A 14 -1.87 -7.67 -29.97
C PHE A 14 -2.20 -8.87 -30.86
N CYS A 15 -3.03 -9.81 -30.37
CA CYS A 15 -3.46 -10.94 -31.18
C CYS A 15 -4.18 -10.48 -32.44
N GLY A 16 -5.05 -9.46 -32.33
CA GLY A 16 -5.73 -8.86 -33.48
C GLY A 16 -4.77 -8.26 -34.51
N ILE A 17 -3.76 -7.51 -34.07
CA ILE A 17 -2.74 -6.91 -34.96
C ILE A 17 -1.91 -7.99 -35.66
N MET A 18 -1.57 -9.07 -34.95
CA MET A 18 -0.73 -10.15 -35.45
C MET A 18 -1.51 -11.24 -36.20
N ASN A 19 -2.82 -11.08 -36.38
CA ASN A 19 -3.72 -12.10 -36.94
C ASN A 19 -3.60 -13.47 -36.24
N LEU A 20 -3.44 -13.44 -34.91
CA LEU A 20 -3.37 -14.62 -34.04
C LEU A 20 -4.75 -14.94 -33.46
N PRO A 21 -5.00 -16.21 -33.06
CA PRO A 21 -6.19 -16.55 -32.29
C PRO A 21 -6.29 -15.71 -31.00
N PRO A 22 -7.51 -15.46 -30.50
CA PRO A 22 -7.72 -14.65 -29.31
C PRO A 22 -7.04 -15.26 -28.09
N PRO A 23 -6.57 -14.43 -27.14
CA PRO A 23 -5.95 -14.93 -25.92
C PRO A 23 -6.95 -15.70 -25.05
N PRO A 24 -6.47 -16.55 -24.12
CA PRO A 24 -7.34 -17.34 -23.25
C PRO A 24 -8.35 -16.48 -22.49
N THR A 25 -9.62 -16.91 -22.50
CA THR A 25 -10.75 -16.20 -21.87
C THR A 25 -10.72 -16.23 -20.34
N ASN A 26 -10.02 -17.20 -19.76
CA ASN A 26 -9.93 -17.41 -18.31
C ASN A 26 -8.98 -16.45 -17.58
N PHE A 27 -8.53 -15.36 -18.23
CA PHE A 27 -7.58 -14.41 -17.65
C PHE A 27 -8.02 -13.92 -16.26
N THR A 28 -9.28 -13.53 -16.09
CA THR A 28 -9.81 -13.04 -14.82
C THR A 28 -9.74 -14.10 -13.72
N LYS A 29 -10.11 -15.36 -14.04
CA LYS A 29 -10.05 -16.48 -13.09
C LYS A 29 -8.63 -16.70 -12.59
N PHE A 30 -7.65 -16.77 -13.49
CA PHE A 30 -6.25 -16.94 -13.09
C PHE A 30 -5.71 -15.77 -12.28
N ASN A 31 -6.06 -14.53 -12.63
CA ASN A 31 -5.63 -13.38 -11.84
C ASN A 31 -6.26 -13.36 -10.44
N ASN A 32 -7.51 -13.80 -10.29
CA ASN A 32 -8.13 -13.89 -8.98
C ASN A 32 -7.45 -14.96 -8.11
N ASN A 33 -7.16 -16.13 -8.68
CA ASN A 33 -6.43 -17.19 -7.95
C ASN A 33 -5.04 -16.73 -7.51
N LEU A 34 -4.32 -16.03 -8.41
CA LEU A 34 -2.98 -15.51 -8.09
C LEU A 34 -3.04 -14.38 -7.07
N LEU A 35 -4.07 -13.54 -7.12
CA LEU A 35 -4.29 -12.50 -6.12
C LEU A 35 -4.58 -13.11 -4.74
N GLN A 36 -5.38 -14.17 -4.69
CA GLN A 36 -5.70 -14.85 -3.45
C GLN A 36 -4.46 -15.50 -2.83
N ALA A 37 -3.74 -16.33 -3.61
CA ALA A 37 -2.51 -16.96 -3.13
C ALA A 37 -1.47 -15.92 -2.65
N ALA A 38 -1.30 -14.83 -3.40
CA ALA A 38 -0.38 -13.76 -3.01
C ALA A 38 -0.80 -13.04 -1.72
N ARG A 39 -2.10 -12.93 -1.44
CA ARG A 39 -2.61 -12.34 -0.20
C ARG A 39 -2.37 -13.27 0.98
N GLU A 40 -2.73 -14.53 0.85
CA GLU A 40 -2.54 -15.55 1.88
C GLU A 40 -1.06 -15.62 2.28
N THR A 41 -0.15 -15.74 1.31
CA THR A 41 1.29 -15.74 1.58
C THR A 41 1.80 -14.43 2.20
N CYS A 42 1.23 -13.28 1.82
CA CYS A 42 1.60 -12.00 2.40
C CYS A 42 1.18 -11.91 3.87
N GLU A 43 -0.04 -12.33 4.18
CA GLU A 43 -0.60 -12.34 5.54
C GLU A 43 0.18 -13.29 6.45
N GLU A 44 0.48 -14.50 5.98
CA GLU A 44 1.32 -15.47 6.70
C GLU A 44 2.74 -14.91 6.95
N SER A 45 3.37 -14.37 5.92
CA SER A 45 4.73 -13.84 6.03
C SER A 45 4.82 -12.62 6.96
N MET A 46 3.82 -11.74 6.96
CA MET A 46 3.79 -10.59 7.87
C MET A 46 3.53 -11.02 9.32
N ALA A 47 2.67 -12.03 9.54
CA ALA A 47 2.44 -12.60 10.88
C ALA A 47 3.72 -13.23 11.45
N GLU A 48 4.46 -13.99 10.64
CA GLU A 48 5.77 -14.55 11.04
C GLU A 48 6.80 -13.45 11.32
N ALA A 49 6.85 -12.41 10.48
CA ALA A 49 7.74 -11.27 10.69
C ALA A 49 7.48 -10.53 12.01
N VAL A 50 6.21 -10.42 12.41
CA VAL A 50 5.84 -9.87 13.73
C VAL A 50 6.28 -10.80 14.85
N HIS A 51 6.05 -12.12 14.72
CA HIS A 51 6.45 -13.09 15.73
C HIS A 51 7.96 -13.02 16.02
N GLU A 52 8.78 -13.06 14.98
CA GLU A 52 10.23 -12.96 15.11
C GLU A 52 10.68 -11.63 15.73
N ALA A 53 10.08 -10.51 15.31
CA ALA A 53 10.40 -9.21 15.90
C ALA A 53 10.07 -9.14 17.39
N VAL A 54 8.98 -9.79 17.81
CA VAL A 54 8.61 -9.91 19.24
C VAL A 54 9.56 -10.81 20.01
N GLU A 55 10.06 -11.90 19.42
CA GLU A 55 11.04 -12.76 20.08
C GLU A 55 12.39 -12.08 20.27
N GLU A 56 12.84 -11.27 19.31
CA GLU A 56 14.14 -10.60 19.39
C GLU A 56 14.17 -9.40 20.35
N ARG A 57 13.11 -8.56 20.35
CA ARG A 57 13.08 -7.27 21.06
C ARG A 57 11.95 -7.13 22.07
N GLY A 58 11.09 -8.14 22.18
CA GLY A 58 9.85 -8.03 22.93
C GLY A 58 8.81 -7.23 22.15
N ARG A 59 7.75 -6.79 22.84
CA ARG A 59 6.60 -6.17 22.17
C ARG A 59 6.88 -4.77 21.63
N ASP A 60 7.93 -4.10 22.09
CA ASP A 60 8.29 -2.73 21.72
C ASP A 60 9.17 -2.74 20.47
N ILE A 61 8.54 -2.89 19.31
CA ILE A 61 9.22 -3.02 18.01
C ILE A 61 9.39 -1.63 17.39
N ALA A 62 10.61 -1.26 17.06
CA ALA A 62 10.88 -0.06 16.27
C ALA A 62 10.61 -0.34 14.78
N VAL A 63 9.95 0.58 14.09
CA VAL A 63 9.56 0.42 12.68
C VAL A 63 10.00 1.60 11.82
N ALA A 64 10.27 1.32 10.55
CA ALA A 64 10.44 2.28 9.48
C ALA A 64 9.24 2.20 8.55
N VAL A 65 8.70 3.35 8.15
CA VAL A 65 7.58 3.42 7.21
C VAL A 65 8.09 4.00 5.90
N ASP A 66 7.94 3.25 4.82
CA ASP A 66 8.31 3.67 3.47
C ASP A 66 7.09 3.57 2.54
N GLY A 67 7.10 4.28 1.42
CA GLY A 67 6.06 4.08 0.44
C GLY A 67 6.49 4.25 -1.01
N SER A 68 5.85 3.47 -1.86
CA SER A 68 6.21 3.30 -3.27
C SER A 68 5.03 3.52 -4.22
N TRP A 69 5.23 4.35 -5.24
CA TRP A 69 4.17 4.79 -6.14
C TRP A 69 4.31 4.15 -7.53
N GLN A 70 3.20 3.80 -8.16
CA GLN A 70 3.19 3.20 -9.49
C GLN A 70 3.87 4.08 -10.56
N LYS A 71 3.81 5.41 -10.43
CA LYS A 71 4.37 6.36 -11.41
C LYS A 71 5.16 7.48 -10.73
N ARG A 72 6.27 7.89 -11.34
CA ARG A 72 7.04 9.09 -10.97
C ARG A 72 6.24 10.37 -11.29
N GLY A 73 6.55 11.46 -10.57
CA GLY A 73 6.07 12.81 -10.92
C GLY A 73 4.65 13.12 -10.44
N PHE A 74 4.29 12.73 -9.22
CA PHE A 74 2.99 13.03 -8.56
C PHE A 74 1.72 12.67 -9.34
N SER A 75 1.85 11.86 -10.39
CA SER A 75 0.77 11.43 -11.27
C SER A 75 0.26 10.01 -10.96
N SER A 76 0.81 9.39 -9.91
CA SER A 76 0.45 8.03 -9.54
C SER A 76 -1.00 7.92 -9.09
N LYS A 77 -1.71 6.90 -9.57
CA LYS A 77 -3.07 6.57 -9.10
C LYS A 77 -3.07 5.59 -7.95
N ASN A 78 -2.02 4.81 -7.79
CA ASN A 78 -1.88 3.78 -6.78
C ASN A 78 -0.59 4.02 -5.99
N GLY A 79 -0.62 3.73 -4.71
CA GLY A 79 0.54 3.75 -3.83
C GLY A 79 0.44 2.62 -2.83
N VAL A 80 1.58 2.17 -2.36
CA VAL A 80 1.69 1.22 -1.27
C VAL A 80 2.57 1.84 -0.19
N VAL A 81 2.13 1.77 1.06
CA VAL A 81 2.91 2.15 2.22
C VAL A 81 3.21 0.87 2.99
N THR A 82 4.47 0.68 3.35
CA THR A 82 4.96 -0.53 4.02
C THR A 82 5.55 -0.13 5.36
N VAL A 83 5.22 -0.89 6.39
CA VAL A 83 5.82 -0.80 7.72
C VAL A 83 6.81 -1.94 7.86
N THR A 84 8.06 -1.61 8.14
CA THR A 84 9.17 -2.56 8.22
C THR A 84 9.78 -2.48 9.60
N SER A 85 9.97 -3.60 10.27
CA SER A 85 10.73 -3.65 11.53
C SER A 85 12.17 -3.20 11.28
N VAL A 86 12.66 -2.28 12.11
CA VAL A 86 14.04 -1.77 12.00
C VAL A 86 15.05 -2.84 12.39
N ASP A 87 14.71 -3.68 13.35
CA ASP A 87 15.60 -4.71 13.88
C ASP A 87 15.74 -5.90 12.92
N THR A 88 14.60 -6.46 12.47
CA THR A 88 14.61 -7.65 11.59
C THR A 88 14.72 -7.29 10.12
N GLY A 89 14.43 -6.05 9.74
CA GLY A 89 14.35 -5.61 8.35
C GLY A 89 13.16 -6.20 7.59
N LYS A 90 12.22 -6.85 8.27
CA LYS A 90 11.05 -7.52 7.67
C LYS A 90 9.83 -6.61 7.64
N VAL A 91 9.01 -6.75 6.59
CA VAL A 91 7.74 -6.04 6.47
C VAL A 91 6.72 -6.68 7.41
N ILE A 92 6.11 -5.87 8.27
CA ILE A 92 5.14 -6.32 9.28
C ILE A 92 3.71 -5.85 8.97
N ASP A 93 3.56 -4.80 8.15
CA ASP A 93 2.25 -4.32 7.72
C ASP A 93 2.35 -3.56 6.39
N VAL A 94 1.26 -3.52 5.64
CA VAL A 94 1.17 -2.86 4.32
C VAL A 94 -0.21 -2.23 4.11
N GLU A 95 -0.23 -0.93 3.80
CA GLU A 95 -1.43 -0.20 3.41
C GLU A 95 -1.41 0.13 1.91
N ILE A 96 -2.47 -0.25 1.20
CA ILE A 96 -2.59 -0.04 -0.25
C ILE A 96 -3.57 1.10 -0.52
N LEU A 97 -3.09 2.19 -1.12
CA LEU A 97 -3.89 3.38 -1.43
C LEU A 97 -4.15 3.51 -2.93
N SER A 98 -5.40 3.77 -3.29
CA SER A 98 -5.86 3.89 -4.67
C SER A 98 -6.79 5.09 -4.85
N LYS A 99 -6.47 5.91 -5.86
CA LYS A 99 -7.33 6.95 -6.45
C LYS A 99 -8.18 6.41 -7.59
N HIS A 100 -7.94 5.18 -8.02
CA HIS A 100 -8.56 4.64 -9.21
C HIS A 100 -10.01 4.22 -8.91
N CYS A 101 -10.94 4.83 -9.64
CA CYS A 101 -12.37 4.52 -9.57
C CYS A 101 -12.76 3.65 -10.77
N ILE A 102 -13.19 2.40 -10.48
CA ILE A 102 -13.69 1.43 -11.48
C ILE A 102 -15.22 1.32 -11.39
N CYS A 103 -15.91 2.45 -11.22
CA CYS A 103 -17.38 2.45 -11.17
C CYS A 103 -17.94 2.62 -12.59
N PRO A 104 -18.59 1.59 -13.17
CA PRO A 104 -19.32 1.78 -14.42
C PRO A 104 -20.46 2.80 -14.21
N ASN A 105 -20.50 3.82 -15.07
CA ASN A 105 -21.54 4.85 -15.19
C ASN A 105 -21.78 5.84 -14.02
N LYS A 106 -20.94 5.91 -12.99
CA LYS A 106 -21.02 6.86 -11.84
C LYS A 106 -22.35 6.88 -11.04
N THR A 107 -23.43 6.30 -11.53
CA THR A 107 -24.77 6.29 -10.92
C THR A 107 -24.81 5.55 -9.58
N LYS A 108 -23.95 4.54 -9.40
CA LYS A 108 -23.76 3.82 -8.12
C LYS A 108 -22.37 4.04 -7.52
N HIS A 109 -21.74 5.18 -7.81
CA HIS A 109 -20.37 5.46 -7.38
C HIS A 109 -20.20 5.33 -5.86
N LEU A 110 -21.11 5.89 -5.07
CA LEU A 110 -21.01 5.91 -3.62
C LEU A 110 -21.05 4.51 -2.99
N GLN A 111 -21.69 3.53 -3.63
CA GLN A 111 -21.87 2.18 -3.08
C GLN A 111 -20.79 1.18 -3.53
N ASN A 112 -20.26 1.36 -4.75
CA ASN A 112 -19.40 0.36 -5.39
C ASN A 112 -17.98 0.85 -5.69
N CYS A 113 -17.59 2.05 -5.19
CA CYS A 113 -16.26 2.55 -5.45
C CYS A 113 -15.21 1.85 -4.60
N LYS A 114 -14.25 1.20 -5.27
CA LYS A 114 -13.06 0.59 -4.64
C LYS A 114 -11.93 1.60 -4.38
N ARG A 115 -12.16 2.90 -4.63
CA ARG A 115 -11.20 3.96 -4.34
C ARG A 115 -11.20 4.22 -2.84
N ASN A 116 -10.06 4.07 -2.19
CA ASN A 116 -9.89 4.33 -0.77
C ASN A 116 -9.06 5.59 -0.46
N PHE A 117 -8.52 6.29 -1.47
CA PHE A 117 -7.76 7.53 -1.26
C PHE A 117 -8.29 8.72 -2.08
N VAL A 118 -8.34 9.90 -1.45
CA VAL A 118 -8.70 11.18 -2.05
C VAL A 118 -7.61 12.21 -1.75
N GLY A 119 -7.00 12.77 -2.80
CA GLY A 119 -5.95 13.78 -2.66
C GLY A 119 -4.92 13.73 -3.79
N TYR A 120 -3.86 14.53 -3.66
CA TYR A 120 -2.69 14.47 -4.54
C TYR A 120 -1.77 13.31 -4.14
N SER A 121 -0.95 12.81 -5.09
CA SER A 121 -0.15 11.60 -4.84
C SER A 121 0.88 11.75 -3.72
N GLY A 122 1.44 12.95 -3.54
CA GLY A 122 2.37 13.22 -2.44
C GLY A 122 1.76 13.10 -1.04
N LYS A 123 0.43 13.17 -0.91
CA LYS A 123 -0.26 12.99 0.37
C LYS A 123 -0.51 11.51 0.73
N MET A 124 -0.31 10.59 -0.23
CA MET A 124 -0.56 9.16 -0.01
C MET A 124 0.35 8.58 1.07
N GLU A 125 1.61 9.01 1.14
CA GLU A 125 2.56 8.59 2.17
C GLU A 125 2.07 8.92 3.58
N VAL A 126 1.74 10.20 3.81
CA VAL A 126 1.27 10.69 5.11
C VAL A 126 -0.04 10.02 5.50
N THR A 127 -0.95 9.81 4.54
CA THR A 127 -2.21 9.12 4.81
C THR A 127 -2.01 7.64 5.13
N GLY A 128 -1.12 6.94 4.45
CA GLY A 128 -0.79 5.55 4.79
C GLY A 128 -0.14 5.44 6.17
N TYR A 129 0.82 6.32 6.48
CA TYR A 129 1.41 6.41 7.82
C TYR A 129 0.34 6.62 8.90
N THR A 130 -0.59 7.56 8.67
CA THR A 130 -1.66 7.86 9.63
C THR A 130 -2.62 6.68 9.79
N ALA A 131 -2.89 5.93 8.72
CA ALA A 131 -3.72 4.74 8.77
C ALA A 131 -3.10 3.65 9.66
N HIS A 132 -1.78 3.42 9.55
CA HIS A 132 -1.06 2.52 10.45
C HIS A 132 -1.09 3.01 11.91
N GLN A 133 -0.93 4.33 12.13
CA GLN A 133 -1.02 4.89 13.48
C GLN A 133 -2.42 4.69 14.09
N GLN A 134 -3.50 4.92 13.33
CA GLN A 134 -4.87 4.72 13.80
C GLN A 134 -5.21 3.25 14.05
N GLY A 135 -4.69 2.33 13.23
CA GLY A 135 -4.80 0.89 13.49
C GLY A 135 -4.14 0.47 14.80
N LEU A 136 -3.05 1.13 15.18
CA LEU A 136 -2.34 0.92 16.44
C LEU A 136 -3.01 1.65 17.63
N ASP A 137 -3.59 2.84 17.40
CA ASP A 137 -4.24 3.65 18.44
C ASP A 137 -5.57 3.06 18.92
N ILE A 138 -6.27 2.24 18.11
CA ILE A 138 -7.43 1.46 18.57
C ILE A 138 -7.01 0.46 19.68
N GLN A 139 -5.71 0.15 19.83
CA GLN A 139 -5.15 -0.72 20.86
C GLN A 139 -4.44 0.02 22.02
N LYS A 140 -4.41 1.36 22.09
CA LYS A 140 -3.83 2.12 23.24
C LYS A 140 -4.76 3.24 23.75
N PRO A 141 -4.87 3.44 25.08
CA PRO A 141 -5.51 4.63 25.61
C PRO A 141 -4.64 5.86 25.34
N THR A 142 -5.29 6.88 24.81
CA THR A 142 -4.82 8.22 24.41
C THR A 142 -3.52 8.70 25.07
N LEU A 143 -2.50 9.01 24.27
CA LEU A 143 -1.39 9.88 24.68
C LEU A 143 -0.94 10.77 23.53
N SER A 144 -0.93 12.08 23.81
CA SER A 144 -0.68 13.18 22.88
C SER A 144 0.73 13.19 22.31
N VAL A 145 0.87 13.43 21.00
CA VAL A 145 2.14 13.77 20.37
C VAL A 145 2.10 15.21 19.87
N SER A 146 3.11 16.00 20.28
CA SER A 146 3.37 17.35 19.81
C SER A 146 4.08 17.33 18.45
N VAL A 147 3.41 17.86 17.43
CA VAL A 147 4.02 18.07 16.09
C VAL A 147 4.76 19.40 16.10
N PRO A 148 6.07 19.47 15.77
CA PRO A 148 6.76 20.75 15.62
C PRO A 148 6.23 21.46 14.36
N SER A 149 5.61 22.62 14.55
CA SER A 149 5.20 23.48 13.44
C SER A 149 6.44 24.04 12.74
N ARG A 150 6.62 23.73 11.44
CA ARG A 150 7.64 24.38 10.62
C ARG A 150 6.98 25.29 9.59
N LYS A 151 7.18 26.59 9.82
CA LYS A 151 6.76 27.75 9.03
C LYS A 151 7.26 27.69 7.59
N ASP A 152 6.52 28.39 6.74
CA ASP A 152 6.71 28.60 5.29
C ASP A 152 8.17 28.80 4.85
N ASN A 153 8.64 28.08 3.82
CA ASN A 153 9.07 28.66 2.53
C ASN A 153 9.71 27.63 1.57
N GLN A 154 9.36 27.80 0.30
CA GLN A 154 10.14 27.63 -0.94
C GLN A 154 10.89 26.32 -1.26
N TYR A 155 10.47 25.76 -2.40
CA TYR A 155 11.22 25.02 -3.43
C TYR A 155 12.66 24.58 -3.10
N LEU A 156 12.85 23.26 -3.24
CA LEU A 156 14.05 22.54 -3.72
C LEU A 156 14.68 21.56 -2.71
N SER A 157 14.73 20.30 -3.17
CA SER A 157 15.69 19.24 -2.84
C SER A 157 15.57 18.48 -1.50
N LYS A 158 15.07 17.23 -1.62
CA LYS A 158 15.61 15.93 -1.13
C LYS A 158 14.47 15.01 -0.66
N PRO A 159 14.59 13.68 -0.84
CA PRO A 159 13.65 12.73 -0.24
C PRO A 159 13.76 12.89 1.28
N THR A 160 12.71 13.44 1.89
CA THR A 160 12.59 13.51 3.35
C THR A 160 12.27 12.11 3.85
N ASN A 161 13.31 11.44 4.37
CA ASN A 161 13.14 10.24 5.17
C ASN A 161 12.38 10.65 6.44
N VAL A 162 11.10 10.26 6.54
CA VAL A 162 10.30 10.48 7.75
C VAL A 162 10.71 9.40 8.74
N GLN A 163 11.75 9.66 9.52
CA GLN A 163 12.10 8.83 10.67
C GLN A 163 11.10 9.09 11.80
N GLY A 164 10.14 8.18 11.96
CA GLY A 164 9.28 8.09 13.14
C GLY A 164 9.46 6.73 13.79
N SER A 165 9.80 6.70 15.08
CA SER A 165 9.82 5.48 15.88
C SER A 165 8.40 5.20 16.40
N ILE A 166 7.76 4.14 15.90
CA ILE A 166 6.45 3.70 16.39
C ILE A 166 6.66 2.51 17.32
N ASN A 167 6.25 2.65 18.57
CA ASN A 167 6.31 1.60 19.59
C ASN A 167 5.01 0.78 19.59
N ILE A 168 5.05 -0.37 18.94
CA ILE A 168 3.95 -1.34 18.97
C ILE A 168 3.83 -1.85 20.42
N LYS A 169 2.62 -1.94 20.99
CA LYS A 169 2.38 -2.76 22.19
C LYS A 169 1.16 -3.59 21.89
N THR A 170 1.36 -4.85 21.54
CA THR A 170 0.27 -5.81 21.33
C THR A 170 -0.25 -6.28 22.69
N ASN A 171 -1.57 -6.15 22.89
CA ASN A 171 -2.30 -6.85 23.96
C ASN A 171 -2.90 -8.12 23.35
N ILE A 172 -2.55 -9.25 23.94
CA ILE A 172 -3.20 -10.55 23.74
C ILE A 172 -4.47 -10.56 24.58
#